data_AF-A0A7I7L495-F1
#
_entry.id   AF-A0A7I7L495-F1
#
_cell.length_a   1.000
_cell.length_b   1.000
_cell.length_c   1.000
_cell.angle_alpha   90.00
_cell.angle_beta   90.00
_cell.angle_gamma   90.00
#
_symmetry.space_group_name_H-M   'P 1'
#
loop_
_entity.id
_entity.type
_entity.pdbx_description
1 polymer ?
#
loop_
_entity_poly.entity_id
_entity_poly.type
_entity_poly.pdbx_seq_one_letter_code
_entity_poly.pdbx_strand_id
1 'polypeptide(L)'
;MATTGYDVIVIGLGGMGSAAAYHLAARGRRVLGLERHQPAHDKGSSHGGSRIIRQSYFEDPGYVPLLLRSYELWERLAIDAQSDIY
;
A
#
# COMPACT_ATOMS: atom_id res chain seq x y z
N MET A 1 -14.55 24.18 -20.82
CA MET A 1 -14.48 22.75 -20.45
C MET A 1 -14.11 22.69 -18.97
N ALA A 2 -14.88 22.00 -18.12
CA ALA A 2 -14.52 21.85 -16.72
C ALA A 2 -13.30 20.93 -16.64
N THR A 3 -12.19 21.43 -16.10
CA THR A 3 -11.00 20.63 -15.85
C THR A 3 -11.30 19.69 -14.70
N THR A 4 -11.61 18.43 -14.98
CA THR A 4 -11.69 17.38 -13.98
C THR A 4 -10.28 17.09 -13.47
N GLY A 5 -9.85 17.81 -12.43
CA GLY A 5 -8.54 17.60 -11.78
C GLY A 5 -8.45 16.26 -11.04
N TYR A 6 -7.37 16.06 -10.30
CA TYR A 6 -7.26 15.02 -9.26
C TYR A 6 -6.97 15.71 -7.93
N ASP A 7 -7.40 15.12 -6.82
CA ASP A 7 -7.13 15.65 -5.48
C ASP A 7 -5.73 15.27 -5.02
N VAL A 8 -5.25 14.08 -5.43
CA VAL A 8 -3.91 13.57 -5.12
C VAL A 8 -3.33 12.83 -6.34
N ILE A 9 -2.04 13.02 -6.59
CA ILE A 9 -1.27 12.21 -7.56
C ILE A 9 -0.23 11.40 -6.78
N VAL A 10 -0.20 10.08 -7.00
CA VAL A 10 0.79 9.17 -6.43
C VAL A 10 1.73 8.73 -7.54
N ILE A 11 3.02 9.04 -7.40
CA ILE A 11 4.06 8.67 -8.37
C ILE A 11 4.81 7.45 -7.83
N GLY A 12 4.71 6.34 -8.55
CA GLY A 12 5.14 5.00 -8.13
C GLY A 12 4.01 4.24 -7.42
N LEU A 13 3.59 3.10 -7.96
CA LEU A 13 2.55 2.21 -7.40
C LEU A 13 3.13 0.87 -6.93
N GLY A 14 4.36 0.89 -6.41
CA GLY A 14 4.89 -0.20 -5.58
C GLY A 14 4.17 -0.30 -4.23
N GLY A 15 4.66 -1.15 -3.31
CA GLY A 15 3.95 -1.45 -2.05
C GLY A 15 3.48 -0.24 -1.23
N MET A 16 4.29 0.82 -1.14
CA MET A 16 3.90 2.04 -0.41
C MET A 16 2.88 2.89 -1.18
N GLY A 17 3.10 3.06 -2.49
CA GLY A 17 2.27 3.94 -3.30
C GLY A 17 0.88 3.38 -3.57
N SER A 18 0.78 2.06 -3.81
CA SER A 18 -0.52 1.40 -3.95
C SER A 18 -1.33 1.44 -2.66
N ALA A 19 -0.70 1.21 -1.50
CA ALA A 19 -1.36 1.34 -0.20
C ALA A 19 -1.86 2.77 0.05
N ALA A 20 -1.05 3.78 -0.27
CA ALA A 20 -1.45 5.18 -0.17
C ALA A 20 -2.65 5.49 -1.10
N ALA A 21 -2.59 5.08 -2.36
CA ALA A 21 -3.66 5.31 -3.32
C ALA A 21 -4.97 4.64 -2.89
N TYR A 22 -4.92 3.38 -2.45
CA TYR A 22 -6.06 2.65 -1.92
C TYR A 22 -6.71 3.36 -0.73
N HIS A 23 -5.93 3.73 0.30
CA HIS A 23 -6.47 4.39 1.48
C HIS A 23 -6.95 5.83 1.23
N LEU A 24 -6.40 6.53 0.24
CA LEU A 24 -6.89 7.85 -0.18
C LEU A 24 -8.21 7.73 -0.95
N ALA A 25 -8.29 6.78 -1.89
CA ALA A 25 -9.49 6.51 -2.66
C ALA A 25 -10.65 6.04 -1.76
N ALA A 26 -10.38 5.16 -0.79
CA ALA A 26 -11.36 4.70 0.20
C ALA A 26 -11.93 5.84 1.07
N ARG A 27 -11.21 6.97 1.18
CA ARG A 27 -11.69 8.20 1.86
C ARG A 27 -12.36 9.19 0.90
N GLY A 28 -12.73 8.75 -0.31
CA GLY A 28 -13.46 9.56 -1.30
C GLY A 28 -12.61 10.55 -2.09
N ARG A 29 -11.28 10.42 -2.07
CA ARG A 29 -10.40 11.29 -2.88
C ARG A 29 -10.30 10.80 -4.31
N ARG A 30 -10.27 11.71 -5.28
CA ARG A 30 -9.95 11.39 -6.68
C ARG A 30 -8.43 11.28 -6.82
N VAL A 31 -7.93 10.06 -6.88
CA VAL A 31 -6.49 9.77 -6.91
C VAL A 31 -6.06 9.36 -8.31
N LEU A 32 -4.99 9.96 -8.82
CA LEU A 32 -4.27 9.48 -10.00
C LEU A 32 -3.01 8.73 -9.55
N GLY A 33 -2.94 7.43 -9.82
CA GLY A 33 -1.73 6.64 -9.65
C GLY A 33 -0.94 6.56 -10.95
N LEU A 34 0.36 6.86 -10.89
CA LEU A 34 1.27 6.76 -12.03
C LEU A 34 2.35 5.73 -11.70
N GLU A 35 2.51 4.71 -12.53
CA GLU A 35 3.57 3.71 -12.42
C GLU A 35 4.28 3.58 -13.76
N ARG A 36 5.61 3.48 -13.71
CA ARG A 36 6.46 3.33 -14.89
C ARG A 36 6.28 1.95 -15.53
N HIS A 37 6.01 0.95 -14.71
CA HIS A 37 5.87 -0.45 -15.12
C HIS A 37 4.45 -0.98 -14.90
N GLN A 38 4.27 -2.29 -15.03
CA GLN A 38 3.01 -2.94 -14.67
C GLN A 38 2.99 -3.27 -13.17
N PRO A 39 1.80 -3.38 -12.53
CA PRO A 39 1.69 -3.86 -11.16
C PRO A 39 2.47 -5.17 -10.94
N ALA A 40 3.13 -5.30 -9.78
CA ALA A 40 3.89 -6.48 -9.37
C ALA A 40 5.06 -6.90 -10.31
N HIS A 41 5.64 -5.94 -11.05
CA HIS A 41 6.84 -6.18 -11.86
C HIS A 41 8.11 -6.50 -11.03
N ASP A 42 9.13 -7.06 -11.69
CA ASP A 42 10.42 -7.50 -11.12
C ASP A 42 11.52 -6.43 -11.09
N LYS A 43 11.20 -5.18 -11.42
CA LYS A 43 12.16 -4.06 -11.52
C LYS A 43 12.13 -3.12 -10.30
N GLY A 44 11.51 -3.54 -9.21
CA GLY A 44 11.36 -2.75 -7.98
C GLY A 44 11.44 -3.63 -6.73
N SER A 45 11.29 -3.07 -5.53
CA SER A 45 11.59 -3.78 -4.28
C SER A 45 10.47 -4.70 -3.76
N SER A 46 9.39 -4.90 -4.52
CA SER A 46 8.21 -5.66 -4.08
C SER A 46 8.08 -7.07 -4.69
N HIS A 47 8.92 -7.44 -5.66
CA HIS A 47 8.88 -8.77 -6.32
C HIS A 47 9.37 -9.90 -5.41
N GLY A 48 9.26 -11.16 -5.84
CA GLY A 48 9.84 -12.30 -5.10
C GLY A 48 8.88 -13.05 -4.16
N GLY A 49 7.58 -12.93 -4.41
CA GLY A 49 6.55 -13.83 -3.86
C GLY A 49 6.12 -13.53 -2.42
N SER A 50 7.05 -13.36 -1.48
CA SER A 50 6.71 -13.20 -0.05
C SER A 50 7.55 -12.14 0.67
N ARG A 51 7.03 -11.64 1.79
CA ARG A 51 7.73 -10.72 2.71
C ARG A 51 7.46 -11.13 4.15
N ILE A 52 8.48 -11.00 4.99
CA ILE A 52 8.36 -11.25 6.43
C ILE A 52 7.78 -10.02 7.10
N ILE A 53 6.79 -10.22 7.96
CA ILE A 53 6.31 -9.25 8.96
C ILE A 53 6.53 -9.84 10.36
N ARG A 54 7.02 -9.03 11.31
CA ARG A 54 7.36 -9.46 12.68
C ARG A 54 6.93 -8.41 13.70
N GLN A 55 6.53 -8.86 14.89
CA GLN A 55 6.25 -7.98 16.02
C GLN A 55 7.47 -7.75 16.91
N SER A 56 8.36 -8.74 17.04
CA SER A 56 9.63 -8.58 17.73
C SER A 56 10.58 -7.73 16.88
N TYR A 57 10.69 -6.45 17.24
CA TYR A 57 11.48 -5.44 16.53
C TYR A 57 12.52 -4.83 17.49
N PHE A 58 13.80 -4.95 17.16
CA PHE A 58 14.91 -4.43 17.98
C PHE A 58 15.43 -3.10 17.44
N GLU A 59 15.14 -2.81 16.18
CA GLU A 59 15.69 -1.71 15.41
C GLU A 59 15.35 -0.34 16.02
N ASP A 60 14.09 -0.14 16.44
CA ASP A 60 13.65 1.01 17.24
C ASP A 60 12.24 0.74 17.82
N PRO A 61 11.97 1.06 19.11
CA PRO A 61 10.65 0.84 19.72
C PRO A 61 9.53 1.66 19.06
N GLY A 62 9.85 2.75 18.38
CA GLY A 62 8.92 3.57 17.59
C GLY A 62 8.30 2.82 16.40
N TYR A 63 8.88 1.70 15.96
CA TYR A 63 8.26 0.83 14.95
C TYR A 63 7.13 -0.03 15.52
N VAL A 64 7.07 -0.27 16.83
CA VAL A 64 6.08 -1.18 17.44
C VAL A 64 4.64 -0.70 17.19
N PRO A 65 4.28 0.58 17.38
CA PRO A 65 2.94 1.04 17.02
C PRO A 65 2.62 0.90 15.53
N LEU A 66 3.62 1.14 14.66
CA LEU A 66 3.46 1.07 13.21
C LEU A 66 3.24 -0.36 12.73
N LEU A 67 4.00 -1.33 13.25
CA LEU A 67 3.85 -2.73 12.88
C LEU A 67 2.53 -3.29 13.38
N LEU A 68 2.07 -2.94 14.59
CA LEU A 68 0.80 -3.43 15.14
C LEU A 68 -0.36 -2.93 14.28
N ARG A 69 -0.33 -1.64 13.91
CA ARG A 69 -1.29 -1.09 12.96
C ARG A 69 -1.20 -1.75 11.58
N SER A 70 -0.01 -2.14 11.15
CA SER A 70 0.17 -2.83 9.86
C SER A 70 -0.49 -4.21 9.85
N TYR A 71 -0.41 -4.98 10.94
CA TYR A 71 -1.13 -6.27 11.06
C TYR A 71 -2.65 -6.08 10.89
N GLU A 72 -3.25 -5.12 11.60
CA GLU A 72 -4.68 -4.81 11.47
C GLU A 72 -5.07 -4.42 10.03
N LEU A 73 -4.18 -3.72 9.32
CA LEU A 73 -4.42 -3.30 7.94
C LEU A 73 -4.28 -4.45 6.94
N TRP A 74 -3.39 -5.41 7.19
CA TRP A 74 -3.29 -6.63 6.37
C TRP A 74 -4.54 -7.50 6.49
N GLU A 75 -5.08 -7.67 7.71
CA GLU A 75 -6.35 -8.38 7.92
C GLU A 75 -7.51 -7.72 7.16
N ARG A 76 -7.60 -6.39 7.22
CA ARG A 76 -8.61 -5.63 6.46
C ARG A 76 -8.42 -5.78 4.96
N LEU A 77 -7.19 -5.75 4.47
CA LEU A 77 -6.91 -5.92 3.05
C LEU A 77 -7.33 -7.30 2.55
N ALA A 78 -7.15 -8.36 3.36
CA ALA A 78 -7.60 -9.71 3.02
C ALA A 78 -9.12 -9.79 2.84
N ILE A 79 -9.86 -9.13 3.73
CA ILE A 79 -11.32 -9.02 3.64
C ILE A 79 -11.73 -8.26 2.38
N ASP A 80 -11.14 -7.09 2.14
CA ASP A 80 -11.50 -6.22 1.00
C ASP A 80 -11.14 -6.86 -0.35
N ALA A 81 -10.01 -7.57 -0.42
CA ALA A 81 -9.55 -8.28 -1.60
C ALA A 81 -10.25 -9.64 -1.80
N GLN A 82 -11.03 -10.10 -0.81
CA GLN A 82 -11.64 -11.44 -0.78
C GLN A 82 -10.62 -12.54 -1.09
N SER A 83 -9.42 -12.38 -0.55
CA SER A 83 -8.27 -13.22 -0.84
C SER A 83 -7.54 -13.50 0.46
N ASP A 84 -7.03 -14.73 0.60
CA ASP A 84 -6.14 -15.03 1.70
C ASP A 84 -4.79 -14.34 1.45
N ILE A 85 -4.35 -13.53 2.41
CA ILE A 85 -3.09 -12.79 2.35
C ILE A 85 -2.11 -13.36 3.40
N TYR A 86 -2.42 -14.55 3.92
CA TYR A 86 -1.56 -15.37 4.78
C TYR A 86 -1.52 -16.83 4.32
#